data_AF-A0A2V9ZP38-F1
#
_entry.id   AF-A0A2V9ZP38-F1
#
_cell.length_a   1.000
_cell.length_b   1.000
_cell.length_c   1.000
_cell.angle_alpha   90.00
_cell.angle_beta   90.00
_cell.angle_gamma   90.00
#
_symmetry.space_group_name_H-M   'P 1'
#
loop_
_entity.id
_entity.type
_entity.pdbx_description
1 polymer ?
#
loop_
_entity_poly.entity_id
_entity_poly.type
_entity_poly.pdbx_seq_one_letter_code
_entity_poly.pdbx_strand_id
1 'polypeptide(L)'
;MKAMARCTAHMTTARAAGNPVSSLQFPVRLLWRTVGPMFIALCVLGGNAFPQMLSQDAAAIVAGTLPTFRKQVDEVNVIFTVTNKHGHFVHNLNENDMAVLDNDQPPEKITYFQSQTDLPLRVALVIDSSDSITNRFAFERKSALAFLRRILRPNSDLGLVIGFNQQVHVTQTATGDLSLLAHGLRELHPNGETAIYDAVMVACQHL
;
A
#
# COMPACT_ATOMS: atom_id res chain seq x y z
N MET A 1 4.19 12.23 -31.18
CA MET A 1 4.04 10.82 -31.59
C MET A 1 3.11 10.14 -30.57
N LYS A 2 1.85 9.88 -30.95
CA LYS A 2 0.85 9.26 -30.06
C LYS A 2 1.04 7.75 -30.08
N ALA A 3 1.42 7.14 -28.96
CA ALA A 3 1.39 5.70 -28.80
C ALA A 3 -0.03 5.30 -28.42
N MET A 4 -0.84 4.87 -29.40
CA MET A 4 -2.09 4.18 -29.09
C MET A 4 -1.75 2.74 -28.69
N ALA A 5 -1.69 2.48 -27.38
CA ALA A 5 -1.71 1.13 -26.85
C ALA A 5 -3.17 0.79 -26.49
N ARG A 6 -3.87 0.06 -27.37
CA ARG A 6 -5.13 -0.60 -27.01
C ARG A 6 -4.77 -1.80 -26.14
N CYS A 7 -4.84 -1.65 -24.82
CA CYS A 7 -4.78 -2.78 -23.91
C CYS A 7 -6.23 -3.23 -23.65
N THR A 8 -6.71 -4.19 -24.42
CA THR A 8 -8.01 -4.82 -24.19
C THR A 8 -7.85 -5.83 -23.06
N ALA A 9 -8.10 -5.41 -21.83
CA ALA A 9 -8.22 -6.34 -20.71
C ALA A 9 -9.61 -6.99 -20.77
N HIS A 10 -9.70 -8.23 -21.26
CA HIS A 10 -10.91 -9.03 -21.10
C HIS A 10 -11.00 -9.52 -19.66
N MET A 11 -11.89 -8.91 -18.88
CA MET A 11 -12.13 -9.27 -17.50
C MET A 11 -13.44 -10.08 -17.40
N THR A 12 -13.32 -11.40 -17.30
CA THR A 12 -14.45 -12.28 -16.95
C THR A 12 -14.61 -12.27 -15.43
N THR A 13 -15.54 -11.47 -14.91
CA THR A 13 -15.84 -11.41 -13.47
C THR A 13 -16.58 -12.68 -13.02
N ALA A 14 -15.89 -13.56 -12.30
CA ALA A 14 -16.49 -14.64 -11.53
C ALA A 14 -17.01 -14.09 -10.18
N ARG A 15 -18.31 -14.25 -9.96
CA ARG A 15 -19.05 -13.82 -8.76
C ARG A 15 -18.77 -14.79 -7.60
N ALA A 16 -18.23 -14.29 -6.49
CA ALA A 16 -18.14 -15.04 -5.23
C ALA A 16 -18.66 -14.18 -4.06
N ALA A 17 -19.45 -14.80 -3.20
CA ALA A 17 -20.36 -14.20 -2.24
C ALA A 17 -19.70 -13.80 -0.89
N GLY A 18 -20.11 -12.64 -0.37
CA GLY A 18 -20.60 -12.44 1.01
C GLY A 18 -19.66 -12.61 2.21
N ASN A 19 -19.35 -11.49 2.90
CA ASN A 19 -19.80 -11.17 4.27
C ASN A 19 -19.18 -9.85 4.80
N PRO A 20 -19.93 -8.95 5.46
CA PRO A 20 -19.39 -7.70 5.99
C PRO A 20 -18.76 -7.83 7.39
N VAL A 21 -17.68 -7.07 7.58
CA VAL A 21 -16.85 -6.96 8.79
C VAL A 21 -17.48 -5.98 9.79
N SER A 22 -17.57 -6.38 11.06
CA SER A 22 -18.05 -5.56 12.18
C SER A 22 -16.93 -4.66 12.73
N SER A 23 -17.08 -3.34 12.57
CA SER A 23 -16.17 -2.33 13.13
C SER A 23 -16.56 -1.95 14.57
N LEU A 24 -15.66 -2.17 15.52
CA LEU A 24 -15.74 -1.70 16.91
C LEU A 24 -15.38 -0.21 17.02
N GLN A 25 -16.29 0.61 17.55
CA GLN A 25 -16.06 2.01 17.94
C GLN A 25 -15.65 2.09 19.42
N PHE A 26 -14.57 2.82 19.71
CA PHE A 26 -14.17 3.21 21.07
C PHE A 26 -14.66 4.64 21.38
N PRO A 27 -15.30 4.90 22.53
CA PRO A 27 -15.68 6.27 22.91
C PRO A 27 -14.57 6.97 23.72
N VAL A 28 -14.25 8.19 23.30
CA VAL A 28 -13.39 9.14 24.03
C VAL A 28 -14.18 9.77 25.16
N ARG A 29 -13.77 9.54 26.42
CA ARG A 29 -14.35 10.18 27.62
C ARG A 29 -13.70 11.54 27.87
N LEU A 30 -14.47 12.62 27.74
CA LEU A 30 -14.09 13.97 28.12
C LEU A 30 -14.52 14.23 29.57
N LEU A 31 -13.55 14.54 30.43
CA LEU A 31 -13.72 14.78 31.86
C LEU A 31 -14.13 16.25 32.09
N TRP A 32 -15.38 16.54 32.44
CA TRP A 32 -15.80 17.89 32.85
C TRP A 32 -15.71 18.01 34.37
N ARG A 33 -14.77 18.84 34.84
CA ARG A 33 -14.56 19.17 36.24
C ARG A 33 -15.42 20.39 36.61
N THR A 34 -16.22 20.21 37.64
CA THR A 34 -17.18 21.10 38.26
C THR A 34 -16.53 22.31 38.93
N VAL A 35 -17.06 23.52 38.68
CA VAL A 35 -17.05 24.65 39.62
C VAL A 35 -18.35 25.45 39.40
N GLY A 36 -19.23 25.49 40.41
CA GLY A 36 -20.45 26.30 40.43
C GLY A 36 -20.22 27.68 41.06
N PRO A 37 -21.25 28.27 41.71
CA PRO A 37 -22.20 29.16 41.06
C PRO A 37 -22.30 30.52 41.78
N MET A 38 -22.54 31.63 41.09
CA MET A 38 -22.96 32.87 41.76
C MET A 38 -23.59 33.87 40.79
N PHE A 39 -24.91 33.83 40.62
CA PHE A 39 -25.67 35.03 40.26
C PHE A 39 -27.05 34.96 40.93
N ILE A 40 -27.17 35.73 42.01
CA ILE A 40 -28.42 36.01 42.71
C ILE A 40 -29.17 37.01 41.84
N ALA A 41 -30.30 36.59 41.25
CA ALA A 41 -31.25 37.47 40.60
C ALA A 41 -32.44 37.69 41.54
N LEU A 42 -32.52 38.89 42.10
CA LEU A 42 -33.63 39.40 42.89
C LEU A 42 -34.74 39.88 41.92
N CYS A 43 -35.81 39.11 41.79
CA CYS A 43 -37.00 39.47 41.00
C CYS A 43 -37.90 40.44 41.78
N VAL A 44 -38.20 41.58 41.17
CA VAL A 44 -39.21 42.55 41.62
C VAL A 44 -40.62 42.04 41.24
N LEU A 45 -41.54 42.09 42.20
CA LEU A 45 -42.96 41.78 42.05
C LEU A 45 -43.69 42.91 41.30
N GLY A 46 -44.52 42.56 40.31
CA GLY A 46 -45.47 43.51 39.73
C GLY A 46 -46.27 43.00 38.53
N GLY A 47 -47.49 42.50 38.80
CA GLY A 47 -48.72 42.89 38.09
C GLY A 47 -49.04 42.39 36.67
N ASN A 48 -50.10 41.57 36.61
CA ASN A 48 -51.16 41.48 35.58
C ASN A 48 -51.00 40.54 34.36
N ALA A 49 -51.73 39.43 34.49
CA ALA A 49 -52.46 38.62 33.50
C ALA A 49 -52.43 39.01 32.01
N PHE A 50 -51.98 38.08 31.17
CA PHE A 50 -52.58 37.73 29.86
C PHE A 50 -52.11 36.31 29.45
N PRO A 51 -52.98 35.32 29.23
CA PRO A 51 -52.60 34.09 28.53
C PRO A 51 -52.71 34.33 27.02
N GLN A 52 -51.58 34.49 26.32
CA GLN A 52 -51.53 34.50 24.86
C GLN A 52 -51.51 33.05 24.36
N MET A 53 -52.71 32.56 24.06
CA MET A 53 -52.94 31.42 23.19
C MET A 53 -52.60 31.84 21.75
N LEU A 54 -51.40 31.52 21.29
CA LEU A 54 -51.01 31.65 19.88
C LEU A 54 -50.97 30.26 19.25
N SER A 55 -52.07 30.00 18.54
CA SER A 55 -52.18 29.20 17.32
C SER A 55 -50.85 28.69 16.75
N GLN A 56 -50.62 27.39 16.88
CA GLN A 56 -49.49 26.71 16.27
C GLN A 56 -49.98 25.89 15.07
N ASP A 57 -50.58 26.58 14.08
CA ASP A 57 -51.04 26.00 12.81
C ASP A 57 -50.52 26.85 11.63
N ALA A 58 -49.21 26.89 11.43
CA ALA A 58 -48.62 27.32 10.17
C ALA A 58 -47.12 26.97 10.11
N ALA A 59 -46.81 25.72 9.74
CA ALA A 59 -45.61 25.31 8.98
C ALA A 59 -45.24 23.83 9.22
N ALA A 60 -46.19 22.91 9.03
CA ALA A 60 -45.84 21.52 8.75
C ALA A 60 -45.51 21.37 7.26
N ILE A 61 -44.51 22.12 6.76
CA ILE A 61 -43.92 21.83 5.45
C ILE A 61 -42.92 20.73 5.71
N VAL A 62 -43.38 19.49 5.52
CA VAL A 62 -42.62 18.26 5.28
C VAL A 62 -41.10 18.49 5.36
N ALA A 63 -40.53 18.40 6.57
CA ALA A 63 -39.11 18.12 6.74
C ALA A 63 -38.89 16.65 6.38
N GLY A 64 -39.18 16.31 5.13
CA GLY A 64 -38.85 15.03 4.56
C GLY A 64 -37.34 14.97 4.49
N THR A 65 -36.74 14.16 5.36
CA THR A 65 -35.38 13.67 5.16
C THR A 65 -35.31 13.16 3.72
N LEU A 66 -34.65 13.92 2.85
CA LEU A 66 -34.50 13.53 1.44
C LEU A 66 -33.98 12.09 1.43
N PRO A 67 -34.65 11.16 0.72
CA PRO A 67 -34.21 9.77 0.69
C PRO A 67 -32.78 9.73 0.17
N THR A 68 -31.85 9.30 1.04
CA THR A 68 -30.44 9.18 0.70
C THR A 68 -30.23 7.82 0.03
N PHE A 69 -30.04 7.83 -1.28
CA PHE A 69 -29.70 6.63 -2.03
C PHE A 69 -28.23 6.29 -1.81
N ARG A 70 -27.95 5.06 -1.35
CA ARG A 70 -26.60 4.50 -1.23
C ARG A 70 -26.48 3.29 -2.15
N LYS A 71 -25.41 3.23 -2.93
CA LYS A 71 -25.07 2.10 -3.79
C LYS A 71 -23.69 1.60 -3.36
N GLN A 72 -23.55 0.30 -3.13
CA GLN A 72 -22.23 -0.31 -2.99
C GLN A 72 -21.61 -0.45 -4.39
N VAL A 73 -20.37 -0.04 -4.52
CA VAL A 73 -19.59 -0.13 -5.76
C VAL A 73 -18.36 -0.97 -5.46
N ASP A 74 -18.08 -1.93 -6.32
CA ASP A 74 -16.89 -2.77 -6.21
C ASP A 74 -15.69 -2.02 -6.82
N GLU A 75 -14.71 -1.69 -5.98
CA GLU A 75 -13.44 -1.14 -6.45
C GLU A 75 -12.48 -2.29 -6.76
N VAL A 76 -11.94 -2.29 -7.97
CA VAL A 76 -11.02 -3.33 -8.45
C VAL A 76 -9.66 -2.70 -8.73
N ASN A 77 -8.61 -3.23 -8.09
CA ASN A 77 -7.24 -2.83 -8.37
C ASN A 77 -6.69 -3.62 -9.57
N VAL A 78 -6.28 -2.92 -10.62
CA VAL A 78 -5.70 -3.52 -11.83
C VAL A 78 -4.24 -3.10 -11.95
N ILE A 79 -3.34 -4.07 -11.82
CA ILE A 79 -1.91 -3.88 -12.05
C ILE A 79 -1.61 -4.28 -13.49
N PHE A 80 -0.98 -3.38 -14.24
CA PHE A 80 -0.62 -3.62 -15.64
C PHE A 80 0.78 -3.08 -15.95
N THR A 81 1.35 -3.51 -17.07
CA THR A 81 2.65 -3.06 -17.54
C THR A 81 2.58 -2.74 -19.02
N VAL A 82 3.11 -1.59 -19.41
CA VAL A 82 3.10 -1.13 -20.80
C VAL A 82 4.51 -1.17 -21.37
N THR A 83 4.66 -1.85 -22.50
CA THR A 83 5.91 -1.90 -23.27
C THR A 83 5.73 -1.25 -24.64
N ASN A 84 6.77 -0.61 -25.15
CA ASN A 84 6.79 -0.12 -26.52
C ASN A 84 7.00 -1.28 -27.53
N LYS A 85 6.97 -0.98 -28.83
CA LYS A 85 7.18 -1.98 -29.91
C LYS A 85 8.55 -2.68 -29.87
N HIS A 86 9.52 -2.11 -29.16
CA HIS A 86 10.87 -2.65 -29.00
C HIS A 86 11.04 -3.37 -27.65
N GLY A 87 9.95 -3.53 -26.86
CA GLY A 87 9.97 -4.22 -25.57
C GLY A 87 10.45 -3.37 -24.38
N HIS A 88 10.68 -2.07 -24.55
CA HIS A 88 11.05 -1.20 -23.42
C HIS A 88 9.82 -0.76 -22.63
N PHE A 89 9.94 -0.74 -21.30
CA PHE A 89 8.90 -0.26 -20.40
C PHE A 89 8.64 1.23 -20.57
N VAL A 90 7.36 1.61 -20.54
CA VAL A 90 6.92 3.00 -20.56
C VAL A 90 6.67 3.44 -19.12
N HIS A 91 7.55 4.28 -18.58
CA HIS A 91 7.49 4.72 -17.18
C HIS A 91 6.58 5.93 -16.93
N ASN A 92 6.38 6.77 -17.96
CA ASN A 92 5.66 8.04 -17.89
C ASN A 92 4.29 7.95 -18.57
N LEU A 93 3.50 6.96 -18.19
CA LEU A 93 2.12 6.83 -18.69
C LEU A 93 1.21 7.73 -17.85
N ASN A 94 0.42 8.58 -18.50
CA ASN A 94 -0.65 9.30 -17.83
C ASN A 94 -1.99 8.62 -18.08
N GLU A 95 -2.98 8.90 -17.24
CA GLU A 95 -4.36 8.40 -17.41
C GLU A 95 -4.92 8.72 -18.81
N ASN A 96 -4.59 9.90 -19.34
CA ASN A 96 -5.02 10.35 -20.68
C ASN A 96 -4.40 9.57 -21.85
N ASP A 97 -3.35 8.77 -21.61
CA ASP A 97 -2.65 8.00 -22.64
C ASP A 97 -3.23 6.59 -22.83
N MET A 98 -4.23 6.21 -22.02
CA MET A 98 -4.81 4.88 -22.03
C MET A 98 -6.34 4.90 -21.94
N ALA A 99 -6.97 3.83 -22.40
CA ALA A 99 -8.39 3.59 -22.22
C ALA A 99 -8.55 2.25 -21.52
N VAL A 100 -9.15 2.27 -20.33
CA VAL A 100 -9.60 1.06 -19.64
C VAL A 100 -11.04 0.81 -20.07
N LEU A 101 -11.34 -0.43 -20.45
CA LEU A 101 -12.68 -0.85 -20.81
C LEU A 101 -13.07 -2.05 -19.95
N ASP A 102 -14.25 -1.98 -19.35
CA ASP A 102 -14.96 -3.09 -18.70
C ASP A 102 -16.14 -3.47 -19.59
N ASN A 103 -16.16 -4.71 -20.09
CA ASN A 103 -17.15 -5.18 -21.05
C ASN A 103 -17.34 -4.24 -22.26
N ASP A 104 -16.21 -3.80 -22.84
CA ASP A 104 -16.14 -2.85 -23.96
C ASP A 104 -16.68 -1.44 -23.67
N GLN A 105 -16.99 -1.11 -22.41
CA GLN A 105 -17.43 0.22 -21.98
C GLN A 105 -16.40 0.85 -21.02
N PRO A 106 -16.19 2.18 -21.06
CA PRO A 106 -15.32 2.84 -20.11
C PRO A 106 -15.90 2.74 -18.69
N PRO A 107 -15.06 2.57 -17.64
CA PRO A 107 -15.52 2.55 -16.27
C PRO A 107 -16.16 3.89 -15.89
N GLU A 108 -17.11 3.86 -14.94
CA GLU A 108 -17.82 5.04 -14.45
C GLU A 108 -16.85 6.12 -13.92
N LYS A 109 -15.76 5.70 -13.27
CA LYS A 109 -14.70 6.58 -12.77
C LYS A 109 -13.41 5.80 -12.54
N ILE A 110 -12.26 6.42 -12.81
CA ILE A 110 -10.95 5.99 -12.32
C ILE A 110 -10.66 6.78 -11.04
N THR A 111 -10.65 6.12 -9.89
CA THR A 111 -10.47 6.77 -8.58
C THR A 111 -9.00 7.05 -8.27
N TYR A 112 -8.12 6.17 -8.73
CA TYR A 112 -6.70 6.22 -8.45
C TYR A 112 -5.88 5.74 -9.65
N PHE A 113 -4.95 6.57 -10.09
CA PHE A 113 -3.97 6.22 -11.10
C PHE A 113 -2.60 6.66 -10.60
N GLN A 114 -1.71 5.71 -10.36
CA GLN A 114 -0.36 5.99 -9.90
C GLN A 114 0.64 5.09 -10.61
N SER A 115 1.67 5.70 -11.19
CA SER A 115 2.85 4.98 -11.65
C SER A 115 3.60 4.44 -10.43
N GLN A 116 3.67 3.12 -10.29
CA GLN A 116 4.38 2.43 -9.20
C GLN A 116 5.90 2.35 -9.47
N THR A 117 6.48 3.39 -10.08
CA THR A 117 7.89 3.38 -10.51
C THR A 117 8.86 3.77 -9.39
N ASP A 118 8.39 4.49 -8.37
CA ASP A 118 9.26 5.09 -7.35
C ASP A 118 9.15 4.45 -5.96
N LEU A 119 8.45 3.33 -5.81
CA LEU A 119 8.29 2.72 -4.48
C LEU A 119 9.64 2.25 -3.93
N PRO A 120 9.94 2.51 -2.64
CA PRO A 120 11.14 1.98 -1.98
C PRO A 120 11.20 0.46 -2.13
N LEU A 121 12.32 -0.03 -2.67
CA LEU A 121 12.52 -1.47 -2.85
C LEU A 121 13.24 -2.06 -1.64
N ARG A 122 12.80 -3.24 -1.21
CA ARG A 122 13.53 -4.08 -0.27
C ARG A 122 13.88 -5.40 -0.95
N VAL A 123 15.18 -5.65 -1.14
CA VAL A 123 15.67 -6.78 -1.94
C VAL A 123 16.55 -7.69 -1.10
N ALA A 124 16.18 -8.97 -1.03
CA ALA A 124 17.00 -10.03 -0.46
C ALA A 124 17.82 -10.71 -1.56
N LEU A 125 19.14 -10.66 -1.44
CA LEU A 125 20.05 -11.38 -2.32
C LEU A 125 20.51 -12.67 -1.62
N VAL A 126 19.96 -13.79 -2.08
CA VAL A 126 20.24 -15.13 -1.54
C VAL A 126 21.22 -15.84 -2.48
N ILE A 127 22.41 -16.17 -1.98
CA ILE A 127 23.54 -16.64 -2.78
C ILE A 127 23.94 -18.04 -2.33
N ASP A 128 24.02 -18.95 -3.29
CA ASP A 128 24.57 -20.28 -3.06
C ASP A 128 26.07 -20.17 -2.72
N SER A 129 26.50 -20.88 -1.69
CA SER A 129 27.88 -20.99 -1.24
C SER A 129 28.25 -22.45 -0.97
N SER A 130 27.63 -23.38 -1.69
CA SER A 130 27.98 -24.80 -1.66
C SER A 130 29.31 -25.08 -2.38
N ASP A 131 29.93 -26.23 -2.10
CA ASP A 131 31.21 -26.62 -2.73
C ASP A 131 31.13 -26.70 -4.27
N SER A 132 29.93 -26.94 -4.81
CA SER A 132 29.70 -27.11 -6.25
C SER A 132 30.01 -25.87 -7.09
N ILE A 133 29.93 -24.68 -6.49
CA ILE A 133 30.11 -23.39 -7.18
C ILE A 133 31.49 -22.76 -6.97
N THR A 134 32.40 -23.43 -6.25
CA THR A 134 33.71 -22.90 -5.83
C THR A 134 34.50 -22.27 -6.98
N ASN A 135 34.52 -22.90 -8.16
CA ASN A 135 35.26 -22.41 -9.32
C ASN A 135 34.69 -21.11 -9.94
N ARG A 136 33.42 -20.78 -9.67
CA ARG A 136 32.71 -19.62 -10.23
C ARG A 136 32.34 -18.59 -9.17
N PHE A 137 32.59 -18.88 -7.92
CA PHE A 137 32.14 -18.05 -6.81
C PHE A 137 32.66 -16.61 -6.84
N ALA A 138 33.91 -16.39 -7.23
CA ALA A 138 34.46 -15.04 -7.40
C ALA A 138 33.69 -14.22 -8.46
N PHE A 139 33.26 -14.89 -9.53
CA PHE A 139 32.46 -14.29 -10.59
C PHE A 139 31.02 -14.02 -10.14
N GLU A 140 30.41 -14.97 -9.42
CA GLU A 140 29.06 -14.82 -8.84
C GLU A 140 29.01 -13.66 -7.86
N ARG A 141 29.99 -13.55 -6.94
CA ARG A 141 30.12 -12.43 -6.01
C ARG A 141 30.22 -11.08 -6.72
N LYS A 142 31.02 -11.01 -7.80
CA LYS A 142 31.17 -9.78 -8.59
C LYS A 142 29.86 -9.41 -9.30
N SER A 143 29.13 -10.40 -9.80
CA SER A 143 27.86 -10.22 -10.48
C SER A 143 26.76 -9.80 -9.50
N ALA A 144 26.70 -10.43 -8.33
CA ALA A 144 25.86 -10.07 -7.19
C ALA A 144 26.06 -8.60 -6.79
N LEU A 145 27.31 -8.17 -6.63
CA LEU A 145 27.62 -6.77 -6.33
C LEU A 145 27.19 -5.83 -7.46
N ALA A 146 27.49 -6.17 -8.72
CA ALA A 146 27.09 -5.36 -9.87
C ALA A 146 25.56 -5.23 -9.98
N PHE A 147 24.82 -6.29 -9.65
CA PHE A 147 23.36 -6.30 -9.59
C PHE A 147 22.83 -5.34 -8.51
N LEU A 148 23.34 -5.44 -7.27
CA LEU A 148 22.95 -4.53 -6.19
C LEU A 148 23.24 -3.07 -6.54
N ARG A 149 24.39 -2.79 -7.17
CA ARG A 149 24.73 -1.44 -7.65
C ARG A 149 23.76 -0.90 -8.69
N ARG A 150 23.20 -1.78 -9.52
CA ARG A 150 22.34 -1.38 -10.64
C ARG A 150 20.91 -1.10 -10.21
N ILE A 151 20.43 -1.83 -9.20
CA ILE A 151 19.02 -1.85 -8.79
C ILE A 151 18.76 -0.94 -7.59
N LEU A 152 19.66 -0.94 -6.59
CA LEU A 152 19.44 -0.15 -5.39
C LEU A 152 19.68 1.34 -5.68
N ARG A 153 18.66 2.15 -5.44
CA ARG A 153 18.78 3.60 -5.43
C ARG A 153 19.27 4.06 -4.04
N PRO A 154 20.29 4.93 -3.98
CA PRO A 154 20.76 5.47 -2.71
C PRO A 154 19.63 6.16 -1.94
N ASN A 155 19.62 5.98 -0.61
CA ASN A 155 18.69 6.61 0.34
C ASN A 155 17.21 6.17 0.30
N SER A 156 16.76 5.42 -0.71
CA SER A 156 15.39 4.90 -0.76
C SER A 156 15.30 3.39 -0.61
N ASP A 157 16.26 2.65 -1.18
CA ASP A 157 16.16 1.19 -1.28
C ASP A 157 17.08 0.49 -0.27
N LEU A 158 16.66 -0.68 0.18
CA LEU A 158 17.40 -1.51 1.14
C LEU A 158 17.73 -2.87 0.53
N GLY A 159 19.00 -3.26 0.60
CA GLY A 159 19.47 -4.59 0.24
C GLY A 159 19.81 -5.43 1.46
N LEU A 160 19.63 -6.74 1.38
CA LEU A 160 20.00 -7.77 2.36
C LEU A 160 20.82 -8.83 1.63
N VAL A 161 21.86 -9.37 2.27
CA VAL A 161 22.68 -10.46 1.71
C VAL A 161 22.58 -11.68 2.62
N ILE A 162 22.21 -12.81 2.02
CA ILE A 162 22.12 -14.12 2.66
C ILE A 162 22.96 -15.10 1.84
N GLY A 163 23.87 -15.80 2.49
CA GLY A 163 24.53 -16.98 1.92
C GLY A 163 23.89 -18.25 2.42
N PHE A 164 23.92 -19.31 1.62
CA PHE A 164 23.51 -20.63 2.07
C PHE A 164 24.42 -21.73 1.55
N ASN A 165 24.61 -22.74 2.39
CA ASN A 165 25.33 -23.97 2.12
C ASN A 165 24.56 -25.11 2.82
N GLN A 166 25.17 -25.89 3.72
CA GLN A 166 24.46 -26.76 4.67
C GLN A 166 23.61 -25.98 5.70
N GLN A 167 23.95 -24.72 5.92
CA GLN A 167 23.28 -23.79 6.82
C GLN A 167 23.03 -22.46 6.10
N VAL A 168 22.11 -21.67 6.64
CA VAL A 168 21.79 -20.34 6.13
C VAL A 168 22.49 -19.30 7.00
N HIS A 169 23.19 -18.37 6.35
CA HIS A 169 23.94 -17.30 7.00
C HIS A 169 23.48 -15.95 6.49
N VAL A 170 22.93 -15.12 7.38
CA VAL A 170 22.61 -13.72 7.08
C VAL A 170 23.88 -12.89 7.26
N THR A 171 24.60 -12.67 6.18
CA THR A 171 25.91 -12.01 6.20
C THR A 171 25.83 -10.49 6.30
N GLN A 172 24.73 -9.90 5.82
CA GLN A 172 24.47 -8.47 5.96
C GLN A 172 22.97 -8.22 6.02
N THR A 173 22.50 -7.63 7.13
CA THR A 173 21.11 -7.19 7.33
C THR A 173 20.73 -6.06 6.39
N ALA A 174 19.42 -5.84 6.21
CA ALA A 174 18.85 -4.80 5.35
C ALA A 174 19.52 -3.42 5.55
N THR A 175 20.16 -2.90 4.51
CA THR A 175 20.86 -1.61 4.52
C THR A 175 20.85 -0.98 3.13
N GLY A 176 20.86 0.35 3.08
CA GLY A 176 21.08 1.12 1.84
C GLY A 176 22.56 1.35 1.52
N ASP A 177 23.47 0.97 2.43
CA ASP A 177 24.91 1.12 2.21
C ASP A 177 25.48 -0.05 1.41
N LEU A 178 25.81 0.25 0.16
CA LEU A 178 26.43 -0.66 -0.78
C LEU A 178 27.79 -1.20 -0.31
N SER A 179 28.54 -0.46 0.51
CA SER A 179 29.84 -0.88 1.04
C SER A 179 29.68 -2.01 2.05
N LEU A 180 28.65 -1.92 2.89
CA LEU A 180 28.26 -2.97 3.83
C LEU A 180 27.75 -4.22 3.09
N LEU A 181 26.94 -4.04 2.05
CA LEU A 181 26.50 -5.16 1.20
C LEU A 181 27.68 -5.84 0.49
N ALA A 182 28.62 -5.06 -0.02
CA ALA A 182 29.85 -5.58 -0.61
C ALA A 182 30.71 -6.33 0.42
N HIS A 183 30.71 -5.90 1.68
CA HIS A 183 31.38 -6.59 2.78
C HIS A 183 30.70 -7.93 3.06
N GLY A 184 29.38 -7.95 3.25
CA GLY A 184 28.62 -9.19 3.46
C GLY A 184 28.83 -10.22 2.35
N LEU A 185 28.96 -9.77 1.10
CA LEU A 185 29.30 -10.65 -0.04
C LEU A 185 30.72 -11.26 0.04
N ARG A 186 31.68 -10.56 0.67
CA ARG A 186 33.07 -11.05 0.79
C ARG A 186 33.23 -12.12 1.86
N GLU A 187 32.44 -12.01 2.92
CA GLU A 187 32.37 -12.95 4.05
C GLU A 187 31.78 -14.31 3.68
N LEU A 188 31.16 -14.43 2.50
CA LEU A 188 30.69 -15.72 2.01
C LEU A 188 31.90 -16.59 1.59
N HIS A 189 31.89 -17.85 2.01
CA HIS A 189 32.91 -18.84 1.68
C HIS A 189 32.24 -20.11 1.15
N PRO A 190 32.71 -20.70 0.02
CA PRO A 190 32.15 -21.94 -0.48
C PRO A 190 32.50 -23.09 0.46
N ASN A 191 31.50 -23.83 0.92
CA ASN A 191 31.66 -25.07 1.67
C ASN A 191 30.39 -25.93 1.60
N GLY A 192 30.51 -27.25 1.69
CA GLY A 192 29.38 -28.14 1.99
C GLY A 192 28.29 -28.25 0.91
N GLU A 193 27.09 -28.63 1.35
CA GLU A 193 25.90 -28.92 0.53
C GLU A 193 25.00 -27.68 0.34
N THR A 194 23.73 -27.89 -0.06
CA THR A 194 22.81 -26.85 -0.54
C THR A 194 21.46 -26.90 0.20
N ALA A 195 21.21 -25.94 1.10
CA ALA A 195 19.97 -25.79 1.88
C ALA A 195 19.07 -24.66 1.35
N ILE A 196 18.71 -24.74 0.06
CA ILE A 196 18.01 -23.65 -0.64
C ILE A 196 16.63 -23.33 -0.05
N TYR A 197 15.88 -24.35 0.40
CA TYR A 197 14.53 -24.14 0.96
C TYR A 197 14.57 -23.35 2.26
N ASP A 198 15.53 -23.66 3.13
CA ASP A 198 15.75 -22.92 4.37
C ASP A 198 16.19 -21.49 4.05
N ALA A 199 17.03 -21.31 3.03
CA ALA A 199 17.50 -19.99 2.61
C ALA A 199 16.35 -19.08 2.15
N VAL A 200 15.41 -19.63 1.38
CA VAL A 200 14.21 -18.89 0.94
C VAL A 200 13.31 -18.56 2.14
N MET A 201 13.09 -19.51 3.05
CA MET A 201 12.30 -19.27 4.26
C MET A 201 12.89 -18.15 5.13
N VAL A 202 14.20 -18.18 5.35
CA VAL A 202 14.91 -17.13 6.11
C VAL A 202 14.83 -15.79 5.38
N ALA A 203 15.02 -15.76 4.06
CA ALA A 203 14.89 -14.53 3.28
C ALA A 203 13.50 -13.89 3.44
N CYS A 204 12.43 -14.68 3.39
CA CYS A 204 11.06 -14.21 3.61
C CYS A 204 10.82 -13.65 5.03
N GLN A 205 11.53 -14.15 6.05
CA GLN A 205 11.41 -13.63 7.42
C GLN A 205 12.13 -12.28 7.63
N HIS A 206 13.13 -11.98 6.78
CA HIS A 206 13.95 -10.77 6.88
C HIS A 206 13.52 -9.63 5.94
N LEU A 207 12.54 -9.89 5.06
CA LEU A 207 11.92 -8.90 4.17
C LEU A 207 10.73 -8.22 4.84
#